data_AF-A0A963ZJV9-F1
#
_entry.id   AF-A0A963ZJV9-F1
#
_cell.length_a   1.000
_cell.length_b   1.000
_cell.length_c   1.000
_cell.angle_alpha   90.00
_cell.angle_beta   90.00
_cell.angle_gamma   90.00
#
_symmetry.space_group_name_H-M   'P 1'
#
loop_
_entity.id
_entity.type
_entity.pdbx_description
1 polymer ?
#
loop_
_entity_poly.entity_id
_entity_poly.type
_entity_poly.pdbx_seq_one_letter_code
_entity_poly.pdbx_strand_id
1 'polypeptide(L)'
;MVDGEEYRGVIVEETNDTIRMRLNSGSMMIVPRRVVRIIDYSQRFEKASAGFWSLGAVVGTPGAINLVVGRHFDQDWGVRLTGGYIDDMRGIQCDLLGLVGENSSGSLRHSLGLGVGTFKIREGSSWENWTYVMGGYNLNWWGFNVDIGLSVGSGSFSNPQMQGGIGYVHQFR
;
A
#
# COMPACT_ATOMS: atom_id res chain seq x y z
N MET A 1 37.14 -22.78 -19.38
CA MET A 1 36.58 -22.16 -18.16
C MET A 1 37.51 -21.01 -17.83
N VAL A 2 37.02 -19.76 -17.82
CA VAL A 2 37.82 -18.62 -17.35
C VAL A 2 37.33 -18.36 -15.94
N ASP A 3 38.17 -18.69 -14.95
CA ASP A 3 37.91 -18.44 -13.53
C ASP A 3 37.72 -16.94 -13.32
N GLY A 4 36.46 -16.52 -13.19
CA GLY A 4 36.11 -15.18 -12.74
C GLY A 4 35.86 -15.21 -11.24
N GLU A 5 36.62 -14.45 -10.47
CA GLU A 5 36.34 -14.29 -9.04
C GLU A 5 35.18 -13.31 -8.83
N GLU A 6 34.19 -13.74 -8.07
CA GLU A 6 33.06 -12.90 -7.68
C GLU A 6 33.32 -12.26 -6.31
N TYR A 7 33.16 -10.94 -6.24
CA TYR A 7 33.29 -10.17 -5.01
C TYR A 7 31.96 -9.53 -4.63
N ARG A 8 31.55 -9.72 -3.38
CA ARG A 8 30.32 -9.13 -2.81
C ARG A 8 30.66 -8.11 -1.73
N GLY A 9 30.10 -6.91 -1.84
CA GLY A 9 30.34 -5.84 -0.90
C GLY A 9 29.60 -4.56 -1.28
N VAL A 10 29.86 -3.50 -0.53
CA VAL A 10 29.28 -2.16 -0.75
C VAL A 10 30.27 -1.32 -1.54
N ILE A 11 29.86 -0.78 -2.69
CA ILE A 11 30.67 0.19 -3.44
C ILE A 11 30.69 1.50 -2.66
N VAL A 12 31.89 1.95 -2.29
CA VAL A 12 32.10 3.19 -1.53
C VAL A 12 32.42 4.35 -2.49
N GLU A 13 33.12 4.06 -3.58
CA GLU A 13 33.53 5.05 -4.58
C GLU A 13 33.73 4.35 -5.93
N GLU A 14 33.18 4.91 -7.02
CA GLU A 14 33.43 4.45 -8.39
C GLU A 14 33.95 5.63 -9.22
N THR A 15 35.10 5.42 -9.86
CA THR A 15 35.69 6.34 -10.84
C THR A 15 35.85 5.60 -12.17
N ASN A 16 36.25 6.33 -13.22
CA ASN A 16 36.53 5.73 -14.52
C ASN A 16 37.66 4.68 -14.47
N ASP A 17 38.57 4.80 -13.50
CA ASP A 17 39.75 3.95 -13.39
C ASP A 17 39.62 2.86 -12.33
N THR A 18 38.83 3.09 -11.27
CA THR A 18 38.81 2.22 -10.09
C THR A 18 37.43 2.12 -9.45
N ILE A 19 37.14 0.95 -8.87
CA ILE A 19 36.03 0.73 -7.95
C ILE A 19 36.61 0.43 -6.58
N ARG A 20 36.24 1.21 -5.57
CA ARG A 20 36.55 0.94 -4.17
C ARG A 20 35.32 0.33 -3.52
N MET A 21 35.47 -0.87 -2.98
CA MET A 21 34.40 -1.58 -2.30
C MET A 21 34.80 -2.00 -0.89
N ARG A 22 33.84 -2.00 0.02
CA ARG A 22 33.97 -2.61 1.34
C ARG A 22 33.38 -4.01 1.28
N LEU A 23 34.20 -5.02 1.51
CA LEU A 23 33.77 -6.42 1.53
C LEU A 23 32.98 -6.72 2.82
N ASN A 24 32.23 -7.81 2.83
CA ASN A 24 31.47 -8.24 4.00
C ASN A 24 32.35 -8.55 5.23
N SER A 25 33.63 -8.86 5.02
CA SER A 25 34.61 -9.04 6.09
C SER A 25 35.04 -7.73 6.77
N GLY A 26 34.60 -6.57 6.26
CA GLY A 26 35.02 -5.25 6.70
C GLY A 26 36.27 -4.72 6.00
N SER A 27 36.99 -5.56 5.26
CA SER A 27 38.16 -5.16 4.48
C SER A 27 37.79 -4.26 3.31
N MET A 28 38.65 -3.28 3.02
CA MET A 28 38.55 -2.46 1.82
C MET A 28 39.28 -3.13 0.65
N MET A 29 38.64 -3.18 -0.51
CA MET A 29 39.18 -3.70 -1.75
C MET A 29 39.12 -2.61 -2.83
N ILE A 30 40.18 -2.49 -3.62
CA ILE A 30 40.26 -1.56 -4.75
C ILE A 30 40.49 -2.40 -6.01
N VAL A 31 39.58 -2.30 -6.96
CA VAL A 31 39.61 -3.06 -8.20
C VAL A 31 39.69 -2.11 -9.39
N PRO A 32 40.64 -2.29 -10.33
CA PRO A 32 40.66 -1.48 -11.55
C PRO A 32 39.39 -1.69 -12.38
N ARG A 33 38.75 -0.62 -12.86
CA ARG A 33 37.48 -0.72 -13.60
C ARG A 33 37.58 -1.63 -14.82
N ARG A 34 38.74 -1.62 -15.48
CA ARG A 34 39.06 -2.42 -16.68
C ARG A 34 39.03 -3.94 -16.48
N VAL A 35 39.16 -4.43 -15.25
CA VAL A 35 39.11 -5.88 -14.97
C VAL A 35 37.73 -6.36 -14.54
N VAL A 36 36.79 -5.43 -14.30
CA VAL A 36 35.43 -5.74 -13.89
C VAL A 36 34.54 -5.88 -15.11
N ARG A 37 34.10 -7.11 -15.37
CA ARG A 37 33.25 -7.43 -16.53
C ARG A 37 31.79 -7.04 -16.32
N ILE A 38 31.25 -7.27 -15.12
CA ILE A 38 29.86 -7.03 -14.74
C ILE A 38 29.83 -6.46 -13.33
N ILE A 39 28.99 -5.45 -13.10
CA ILE A 39 28.61 -5.02 -11.76
C ILE A 39 27.11 -5.25 -11.65
N ASP A 40 26.72 -6.12 -10.73
CA ASP A 40 25.32 -6.29 -10.35
C ASP A 40 25.02 -5.36 -9.17
N TYR A 41 24.36 -4.25 -9.47
CA TYR A 41 23.83 -3.35 -8.46
C TYR A 41 22.60 -3.98 -7.82
N SER A 42 22.82 -4.90 -6.88
CA SER A 42 21.76 -5.28 -5.95
C SER A 42 21.47 -4.05 -5.08
N GLN A 43 20.49 -3.23 -5.48
CA GLN A 43 19.91 -2.25 -4.58
C GLN A 43 19.16 -3.04 -3.51
N ARG A 44 19.92 -3.50 -2.50
CA ARG A 44 19.37 -3.81 -1.20
C ARG A 44 18.97 -2.47 -0.62
N PHE A 45 17.82 -1.96 -1.04
CA PHE A 45 17.05 -1.11 -0.18
C PHE A 45 16.81 -1.96 1.07
N GLU A 46 17.64 -1.78 2.09
CA GLU A 46 17.20 -2.02 3.45
C GLU A 46 16.09 -1.01 3.69
N LYS A 47 14.91 -1.37 3.19
CA LYS A 47 13.71 -0.57 3.23
C LYS A 47 13.13 -0.77 4.63
N ALA A 48 13.85 -0.27 5.64
CA ALA A 48 13.34 -0.10 6.98
C ALA A 48 12.31 1.03 6.98
N SER A 49 11.23 0.86 6.22
CA SER A 49 10.03 1.65 6.42
C SER A 49 9.38 1.08 7.66
N ALA A 50 9.62 1.71 8.81
CA ALA A 50 8.74 1.53 9.95
C ALA A 50 7.30 1.72 9.45
N GLY A 51 6.39 0.83 9.81
CA GLY A 51 4.99 0.98 9.42
C GLY A 51 4.48 2.38 9.76
N PHE A 52 3.53 2.91 9.00
CA PHE A 52 3.00 4.27 9.16
C PHE A 52 1.48 4.25 9.37
N TRP A 53 0.98 5.33 9.95
CA TRP A 53 -0.45 5.56 10.09
C TRP A 53 -1.00 6.31 8.89
N SER A 54 -2.30 6.20 8.66
CA SER A 54 -3.02 7.02 7.69
C SER A 54 -4.34 7.51 8.28
N LEU A 55 -4.72 8.73 7.94
CA LEU A 55 -5.97 9.35 8.38
C LEU A 55 -6.54 10.20 7.24
N GLY A 56 -7.87 10.16 7.06
CA GLY A 56 -8.50 10.92 6.02
C GLY A 56 -10.01 10.89 6.04
N ALA A 57 -10.58 11.42 4.96
CA ALA A 57 -12.00 11.37 4.69
C ALA A 57 -12.25 11.01 3.22
N VAL A 58 -13.29 10.21 2.97
CA VAL A 58 -13.71 9.81 1.62
C VAL A 58 -15.22 9.94 1.47
N VAL A 59 -15.65 10.26 0.26
CA VAL A 59 -17.06 10.23 -0.15
C VAL A 59 -17.34 8.90 -0.83
N GLY A 60 -18.37 8.18 -0.37
CA GLY A 60 -18.75 6.86 -0.88
C GLY A 60 -19.28 5.91 0.19
N THR A 61 -19.13 4.61 -0.03
CA THR A 61 -19.51 3.56 0.94
C THR A 61 -18.51 3.50 2.10
N PRO A 62 -18.95 3.18 3.34
CA PRO A 62 -20.27 2.71 3.75
C PRO A 62 -21.28 3.79 4.23
N GLY A 63 -20.94 5.08 4.33
CA GLY A 63 -21.77 6.10 5.01
C GLY A 63 -21.98 7.44 4.29
N ALA A 64 -21.76 7.52 2.98
CA ALA A 64 -21.68 8.75 2.17
C ALA A 64 -20.46 9.63 2.44
N ILE A 65 -20.25 10.13 3.66
CA ILE A 65 -18.98 10.73 4.08
C ILE A 65 -18.38 9.86 5.18
N ASN A 66 -17.15 9.42 4.98
CA ASN A 66 -16.51 8.45 5.84
C ASN A 66 -15.19 8.99 6.34
N LEU A 67 -14.92 8.80 7.63
CA LEU A 67 -13.58 8.90 8.19
C LEU A 67 -12.84 7.59 7.92
N VAL A 68 -11.58 7.73 7.55
CA VAL A 68 -10.68 6.61 7.26
C VAL A 68 -9.51 6.69 8.22
N VAL A 69 -9.27 5.61 8.96
CA VAL A 69 -8.04 5.41 9.74
C VAL A 69 -7.39 4.12 9.29
N GLY A 70 -6.08 4.13 9.11
CA GLY A 70 -5.35 2.95 8.68
C GLY A 70 -3.99 2.84 9.32
N ARG A 71 -3.52 1.61 9.44
CA ARG A 71 -2.17 1.28 9.89
C ARG A 71 -1.58 0.33 8.87
N HIS A 72 -0.46 0.70 8.28
CA HIS A 72 0.32 -0.24 7.50
C HIS A 72 1.46 -0.78 8.36
N PHE A 73 1.68 -2.07 8.20
CA PHE A 73 2.69 -2.83 8.92
C PHE A 73 3.72 -3.25 7.90
N ASP A 74 4.97 -2.88 8.17
CA ASP A 74 6.05 -3.04 7.21
C ASP A 74 5.66 -2.43 5.85
N GLN A 75 6.05 -3.06 4.74
CA GLN A 75 5.65 -2.62 3.41
C GLN A 75 4.62 -3.53 2.75
N ASP A 76 4.34 -4.72 3.29
CA ASP A 76 3.60 -5.71 2.52
C ASP A 76 2.09 -5.68 2.79
N TRP A 77 1.67 -5.20 3.96
CA TRP A 77 0.26 -5.23 4.33
C TRP A 77 -0.15 -4.09 5.26
N GLY A 78 -1.46 -3.89 5.38
CA GLY A 78 -2.05 -2.91 6.28
C GLY A 78 -3.47 -3.26 6.65
N VAL A 79 -4.00 -2.54 7.62
CA VAL A 79 -5.41 -2.59 7.99
C VAL A 79 -5.99 -1.19 7.89
N ARG A 80 -7.24 -1.11 7.48
CA ARG A 80 -7.98 0.14 7.37
C ARG A 80 -9.38 0.00 7.92
N LEU A 81 -9.78 0.96 8.72
CA LEU A 81 -11.14 1.12 9.19
C LEU A 81 -11.74 2.37 8.54
N THR A 82 -12.89 2.18 7.92
CA THR A 82 -13.66 3.24 7.29
C THR A 82 -15.04 3.28 7.93
N GLY A 83 -15.48 4.44 8.40
CA GLY A 83 -16.78 4.59 9.03
C GLY A 83 -17.40 5.94 8.74
N GLY A 84 -18.71 5.94 8.50
CA GLY A 84 -19.45 7.14 8.16
C GLY A 84 -20.83 7.15 8.82
N TYR A 85 -21.31 8.36 9.10
CA TYR A 85 -22.64 8.61 9.64
C TYR A 85 -23.13 9.96 9.13
N ILE A 86 -24.22 9.95 8.39
CA ILE A 86 -25.00 11.12 7.98
C ILE A 86 -26.46 10.72 8.03
N ASP A 87 -27.18 11.18 9.06
CA ASP A 87 -28.64 11.03 9.25
C ASP A 87 -29.23 9.69 8.73
N ASP A 88 -29.61 9.67 7.45
CA ASP A 88 -30.20 8.55 6.72
C ASP A 88 -29.21 7.48 6.21
N MET A 89 -27.90 7.62 6.39
CA MET A 89 -26.89 6.67 5.94
C MET A 89 -25.78 6.49 6.98
N ARG A 90 -25.44 5.24 7.28
CA ARG A 90 -24.35 4.94 8.21
C ARG A 90 -23.75 3.58 7.96
N GLY A 91 -22.47 3.43 8.25
CA GLY A 91 -21.85 2.13 8.20
C GLY A 91 -20.38 2.14 8.59
N ILE A 92 -19.83 0.94 8.61
CA ILE A 92 -18.45 0.69 9.00
C ILE A 92 -17.89 -0.46 8.16
N GLN A 93 -16.62 -0.37 7.81
CA GLN A 93 -15.89 -1.36 7.02
C GLN A 93 -14.48 -1.48 7.57
N CYS A 94 -13.99 -2.71 7.66
CA CYS A 94 -12.61 -3.02 7.98
C CYS A 94 -11.99 -3.76 6.78
N ASP A 95 -10.85 -3.27 6.30
CA ASP A 95 -10.12 -3.84 5.17
C ASP A 95 -8.76 -4.36 5.63
N LEU A 96 -8.40 -5.55 5.16
CA LEU A 96 -7.01 -6.00 5.07
C LEU A 96 -6.47 -5.58 3.70
N LEU A 97 -5.37 -4.85 3.70
CA LEU A 97 -4.72 -4.32 2.50
C LEU A 97 -3.43 -5.10 2.25
N GLY A 98 -3.25 -5.63 1.05
CA GLY A 98 -1.96 -6.14 0.56
C GLY A 98 -1.34 -5.15 -0.41
N LEU A 99 -0.09 -4.74 -0.18
CA LEU A 99 0.62 -3.82 -1.07
C LEU A 99 0.89 -4.51 -2.41
N VAL A 100 0.51 -3.83 -3.50
CA VAL A 100 0.88 -4.26 -4.86
C VAL A 100 2.12 -3.52 -5.31
N GLY A 101 2.19 -2.22 -5.03
CA GLY A 101 3.32 -1.41 -5.43
C GLY A 101 3.34 -0.03 -4.79
N GLU A 102 4.54 0.52 -4.76
CA GLU A 102 4.81 1.85 -4.24
C GLU A 102 6.01 2.46 -4.96
N ASN A 103 5.93 3.75 -5.30
CA ASN A 103 7.07 4.44 -5.89
C ASN A 103 8.14 4.79 -4.84
N SER A 104 9.34 5.11 -5.30
CA SER A 104 10.49 5.42 -4.42
C SER A 104 10.28 6.62 -3.49
N SER A 105 9.43 7.58 -3.89
CA SER A 105 9.10 8.75 -3.08
C SER A 105 7.99 8.49 -2.07
N GLY A 106 7.34 7.32 -2.10
CA GLY A 106 6.17 7.01 -1.28
C GLY A 106 4.90 7.81 -1.63
N SER A 107 4.94 8.65 -2.66
CA SER A 107 3.82 9.49 -3.07
C SER A 107 2.74 8.75 -3.83
N LEU A 108 3.07 7.62 -4.44
CA LEU A 108 2.11 6.74 -5.11
C LEU A 108 2.17 5.37 -4.45
N ARG A 109 1.04 4.92 -3.92
CA ARG A 109 0.85 3.58 -3.39
C ARG A 109 -0.43 2.97 -3.94
N HIS A 110 -0.42 1.68 -4.22
CA HIS A 110 -1.62 0.94 -4.54
C HIS A 110 -1.62 -0.46 -3.92
N SER A 111 -2.82 -0.91 -3.57
CA SER A 111 -3.03 -2.11 -2.76
C SER A 111 -4.28 -2.85 -3.23
N LEU A 112 -4.31 -4.16 -3.03
CA LEU A 112 -5.54 -4.95 -3.08
C LEU A 112 -6.11 -5.05 -1.67
N GLY A 113 -7.43 -4.95 -1.57
CA GLY A 113 -8.16 -4.98 -0.30
C GLY A 113 -9.12 -6.15 -0.21
N LEU A 114 -9.16 -6.81 0.94
CA LEU A 114 -10.25 -7.68 1.35
C LEU A 114 -10.95 -7.05 2.55
N GLY A 115 -12.20 -6.67 2.37
CA GLY A 115 -13.00 -5.94 3.34
C GLY A 115 -14.15 -6.76 3.89
N VAL A 116 -14.53 -6.47 5.13
CA VAL A 116 -15.82 -6.84 5.71
C VAL A 116 -16.50 -5.59 6.22
N GLY A 117 -17.79 -5.46 5.97
CA GLY A 117 -18.49 -4.24 6.35
C GLY A 117 -19.99 -4.41 6.48
N THR A 118 -20.59 -3.37 7.02
CA THR A 118 -22.04 -3.21 7.04
C THR A 118 -22.41 -1.75 6.84
N PHE A 119 -23.49 -1.52 6.11
CA PHE A 119 -24.13 -0.22 6.08
C PHE A 119 -25.64 -0.32 6.17
N LYS A 120 -26.25 0.80 6.55
CA LYS A 120 -27.68 1.01 6.53
C LYS A 120 -27.98 2.32 5.83
N ILE A 121 -29.00 2.31 4.98
CA ILE A 121 -29.55 3.50 4.35
C ILE A 121 -31.05 3.53 4.61
N ARG A 122 -31.59 4.73 4.86
CA ARG A 122 -33.01 4.92 5.06
C ARG A 122 -33.66 5.22 3.72
N GLU A 123 -34.59 4.36 3.33
CA GLU A 123 -35.45 4.53 2.17
C GLU A 123 -36.88 4.76 2.65
N GLY A 124 -37.32 6.03 2.60
CA GLY A 124 -38.60 6.46 3.14
C GLY A 124 -38.70 6.25 4.65
N SER A 125 -39.63 5.39 5.09
CA SER A 125 -39.85 5.04 6.50
C SER A 125 -39.12 3.77 6.94
N SER A 126 -38.44 3.07 6.02
CA SER A 126 -37.73 1.81 6.29
C SER A 126 -36.21 1.98 6.23
N TRP A 127 -35.50 1.13 6.96
CA TRP A 127 -34.05 1.01 6.85
C TRP A 127 -33.70 -0.20 6.01
N GLU A 128 -32.99 0.04 4.91
CA GLU A 128 -32.28 -1.00 4.20
C GLU A 128 -30.93 -1.27 4.86
N ASN A 129 -30.49 -2.53 4.79
CA ASN A 129 -29.22 -2.92 5.37
C ASN A 129 -28.40 -3.77 4.39
N TRP A 130 -27.09 -3.71 4.55
CA TRP A 130 -26.16 -4.56 3.81
C TRP A 130 -25.07 -5.01 4.77
N THR A 131 -24.80 -6.31 4.80
CA THR A 131 -23.65 -6.90 5.48
C THR A 131 -22.90 -7.72 4.44
N TYR A 132 -21.61 -7.44 4.26
CA TYR A 132 -20.89 -7.90 3.08
C TYR A 132 -19.43 -8.21 3.35
N VAL A 133 -18.89 -9.02 2.44
CA VAL A 133 -17.45 -9.13 2.18
C VAL A 133 -17.16 -8.42 0.86
N MET A 134 -16.00 -7.79 0.74
CA MET A 134 -15.60 -7.00 -0.41
C MET A 134 -14.19 -7.38 -0.86
N GLY A 135 -13.98 -7.49 -2.15
CA GLY A 135 -12.65 -7.48 -2.76
C GLY A 135 -12.48 -6.21 -3.59
N GLY A 136 -11.36 -5.50 -3.43
CA GLY A 136 -11.18 -4.21 -4.07
C GLY A 136 -9.74 -3.79 -4.30
N TYR A 137 -9.61 -2.61 -4.86
CA TYR A 137 -8.36 -1.93 -5.17
C TYR A 137 -8.36 -0.55 -4.51
N ASN A 138 -7.26 -0.23 -3.83
CA ASN A 138 -6.99 1.08 -3.26
C ASN A 138 -5.83 1.74 -4.01
N LEU A 139 -6.00 3.01 -4.36
CA LEU A 139 -4.96 3.88 -4.89
C LEU A 139 -4.82 5.10 -3.99
N ASN A 140 -3.59 5.41 -3.58
CA ASN A 140 -3.26 6.65 -2.89
C ASN A 140 -2.17 7.39 -3.66
N TRP A 141 -2.45 8.61 -4.09
CA TRP A 141 -1.53 9.47 -4.83
C TRP A 141 -1.46 10.85 -4.18
N TRP A 142 -0.35 11.15 -3.48
CA TRP A 142 -0.17 12.37 -2.70
C TRP A 142 -1.31 12.64 -1.70
N GLY A 143 -1.90 11.57 -1.18
CA GLY A 143 -3.05 11.61 -0.30
C GLY A 143 -4.40 11.59 -1.03
N PHE A 144 -4.48 11.91 -2.32
CA PHE A 144 -5.70 11.65 -3.10
C PHE A 144 -5.96 10.14 -3.14
N ASN A 145 -7.11 9.71 -2.63
CA ASN A 145 -7.44 8.32 -2.46
C ASN A 145 -8.64 7.91 -3.30
N VAL A 146 -8.51 6.76 -3.96
CA VAL A 146 -9.59 6.12 -4.70
C VAL A 146 -9.68 4.66 -4.26
N ASP A 147 -10.90 4.26 -3.92
CA ASP A 147 -11.28 2.91 -3.57
C ASP A 147 -12.37 2.42 -4.50
N ILE A 148 -12.21 1.21 -5.00
CA ILE A 148 -13.25 0.54 -5.77
C ILE A 148 -13.20 -0.96 -5.53
N GLY A 149 -14.34 -1.62 -5.49
CA GLY A 149 -14.39 -3.06 -5.39
C GLY A 149 -15.78 -3.62 -5.58
N LEU A 150 -15.83 -4.95 -5.58
CA LEU A 150 -17.06 -5.71 -5.65
C LEU A 150 -17.30 -6.37 -4.31
N SER A 151 -18.55 -6.37 -3.91
CA SER A 151 -19.00 -6.96 -2.66
C SER A 151 -20.11 -7.97 -2.90
N VAL A 152 -20.11 -8.97 -2.04
CA VAL A 152 -21.18 -9.96 -1.94
C VAL A 152 -21.57 -10.10 -0.48
N GLY A 153 -22.85 -10.31 -0.23
CA GLY A 153 -23.39 -10.20 1.12
C GLY A 153 -24.84 -10.59 1.25
N SER A 154 -25.42 -10.13 2.34
CA SER A 154 -26.80 -10.36 2.74
C SER A 154 -27.44 -9.06 3.21
N GLY A 155 -28.74 -8.94 3.02
CA GLY A 155 -29.52 -7.75 3.37
C GLY A 155 -30.48 -7.39 2.24
N SER A 156 -30.72 -6.09 2.08
CA SER A 156 -31.68 -5.54 1.13
C SER A 156 -31.20 -5.52 -0.33
N PHE A 157 -29.89 -5.63 -0.56
CA PHE A 157 -29.29 -5.43 -1.88
C PHE A 157 -29.03 -6.75 -2.62
N SER A 158 -29.02 -6.70 -3.96
CA SER A 158 -28.71 -7.87 -4.78
C SER A 158 -27.20 -8.18 -4.78
N ASN A 159 -26.82 -9.40 -5.14
CA ASN A 159 -25.42 -9.76 -5.32
C ASN A 159 -25.06 -9.78 -6.82
N PRO A 160 -23.89 -9.25 -7.24
CA PRO A 160 -22.91 -8.47 -6.48
C PRO A 160 -23.25 -6.97 -6.43
N GLN A 161 -22.67 -6.23 -5.48
CA GLN A 161 -22.72 -4.76 -5.43
C GLN A 161 -21.34 -4.15 -5.64
N MET A 162 -21.25 -3.11 -6.47
CA MET A 162 -20.05 -2.28 -6.58
C MET A 162 -20.00 -1.30 -5.41
N GLN A 163 -18.84 -1.17 -4.80
CA GLN A 163 -18.58 -0.28 -3.67
C GLN A 163 -17.31 0.51 -3.90
N GLY A 164 -17.17 1.66 -3.24
CA GLY A 164 -16.01 2.50 -3.42
C GLY A 164 -16.15 3.86 -2.78
N GLY A 165 -15.07 4.62 -2.87
CA GLY A 165 -15.02 5.99 -2.39
C GLY A 165 -13.85 6.76 -2.98
N ILE A 166 -13.96 8.07 -2.92
CA ILE A 166 -12.95 9.00 -3.38
C ILE A 166 -12.75 10.09 -2.33
N GLY A 167 -11.51 10.48 -2.06
CA GLY A 167 -11.25 11.55 -1.11
C GLY A 167 -9.78 11.80 -0.84
N TYR A 168 -9.48 12.18 0.39
CA TYR A 168 -8.13 12.51 0.81
C TYR A 168 -7.76 11.73 2.07
N VAL A 169 -6.69 10.94 1.98
CA VAL A 169 -6.13 10.13 3.06
C VAL A 169 -4.64 10.40 3.16
N HIS A 170 -4.26 11.15 4.19
CA HIS A 170 -2.87 11.46 4.49
C HIS A 170 -2.15 10.24 5.06
N GLN A 171 -0.89 10.03 4.67
CA GLN A 171 -0.03 8.95 5.15
C GLN A 171 1.14 9.56 5.94
N PHE A 172 1.24 9.25 7.23
CA PHE A 172 2.22 9.81 8.17
C PHE A 172 3.54 9.03 8.15
N ARG A 173 4.41 9.35 7.18
CA ARG A 173 5.66 8.64 6.91
C ARG A 173 6.89 9.46 7.29
#